data_AF-A0A6J6CPQ2-F1
#
_entry.id   AF-A0A6J6CPQ2-F1
#
_cell.length_a   1.000
_cell.length_b   1.000
_cell.length_c   1.000
_cell.angle_alpha   90.00
_cell.angle_beta   90.00
_cell.angle_gamma   90.00
#
_symmetry.space_group_name_H-M   'P 1'
#
loop_
_entity.id
_entity.type
_entity.pdbx_description
1 polymer ?
#
loop_
_entity_poly.entity_id
_entity_poly.type
_entity_poly.pdbx_seq_one_letter_code
_entity_poly.pdbx_strand_id
1 'polypeptide(L)'
;MKESIAAQGGQTQEQIGSLGPELISKIPLTDENGNLSGHRLARFIGVDGPKWFLRGVVGGAALTDPRAAADIDDLFRSVVVVRDDVPMPPKDLLPLTLPAGTVAQPRVS
;
A
#
# COMPACT_ATOMS: atom_id res chain seq x y z
N MET A 1 5.21 0.06 11.71
CA MET A 1 5.13 0.42 10.26
C MET A 1 6.03 1.60 9.94
N LYS A 2 6.05 2.63 10.81
CA LYS A 2 6.98 3.77 10.71
C LYS A 2 8.46 3.33 10.66
N GLU A 3 8.88 2.31 11.43
CA GLU A 3 10.29 1.88 11.45
C GLU A 3 10.74 1.15 10.16
N SER A 4 9.85 0.44 9.47
CA SER A 4 10.20 -0.32 8.26
C SER A 4 10.39 0.56 7.02
N ILE A 5 9.80 1.76 7.01
CA ILE A 5 9.90 2.74 5.93
C ILE A 5 11.08 3.70 6.17
N ALA A 6 11.34 4.07 7.43
CA ALA A 6 12.52 4.83 7.82
C ALA A 6 13.84 4.08 7.52
N ALA A 7 13.86 2.75 7.70
CA ALA A 7 15.01 1.90 7.39
C ALA A 7 15.41 1.88 5.89
N GLN A 8 14.54 2.35 4.99
CA GLN A 8 14.78 2.41 3.55
C GLN A 8 15.06 3.84 3.04
N GLY A 9 15.27 4.82 3.94
CA GLY A 9 15.67 6.18 3.57
C GLY A 9 14.60 7.01 2.86
N GLY A 10 13.33 6.61 2.93
CA GLY A 10 12.22 7.32 2.31
C GLY A 10 11.73 8.51 3.16
N GLN A 11 11.55 9.68 2.54
CA GLN A 11 10.78 10.76 3.16
C GLN A 11 9.32 10.32 3.25
N THR A 12 8.72 10.38 4.43
CA THR A 12 7.33 9.97 4.64
C THR A 12 6.53 11.16 5.17
N GLN A 13 5.43 11.48 4.50
CA GLN A 13 4.48 12.51 4.93
C GLN A 13 3.19 11.83 5.38
N GLU A 14 2.79 12.06 6.63
CA GLU A 14 1.51 11.59 7.16
C GLU A 14 0.39 12.52 6.69
N GLN A 15 -0.71 11.95 6.19
CA GLN A 15 -1.91 12.69 5.82
C GLN A 15 -3.16 11.93 6.25
N ILE A 16 -4.31 12.61 6.28
CA ILE A 16 -5.61 11.96 6.45
C ILE A 16 -6.30 11.95 5.08
N GLY A 17 -6.47 10.77 4.52
CA GLY A 17 -7.18 10.55 3.27
C GLY A 17 -8.58 9.98 3.48
N SER A 18 -9.22 9.63 2.37
CA SER A 18 -10.60 9.09 2.33
C SER A 18 -10.73 7.71 3.03
N LEU A 19 -9.60 7.04 3.29
CA LEU A 19 -9.48 5.73 3.92
C LEU A 19 -8.92 5.79 5.34
N GLY A 20 -8.68 7.00 5.88
CA GLY A 20 -8.08 7.21 7.20
C GLY A 20 -6.62 7.67 7.11
N PRO A 21 -5.78 7.32 8.11
CA PRO A 21 -4.37 7.69 8.11
C PRO A 21 -3.62 7.08 6.94
N GLU A 22 -2.94 7.93 6.18
CA GLU A 22 -2.15 7.55 5.01
C GLU A 22 -0.73 8.09 5.12
N LEU A 23 0.21 7.40 4.47
CA LEU A 23 1.60 7.80 4.39
C LEU A 23 2.00 7.93 2.93
N ILE A 24 2.43 9.12 2.51
CA ILE A 24 3.07 9.31 1.21
C ILE A 24 4.57 9.17 1.39
N SER A 25 5.19 8.20 0.72
CA SER A 25 6.62 8.02 0.74
C SER A 25 7.26 8.37 -0.61
N LYS A 26 8.37 9.10 -0.54
CA LYS A 26 9.26 9.37 -1.67
C LYS A 26 10.53 8.57 -1.48
N ILE A 27 10.68 7.51 -2.27
CA ILE A 27 11.82 6.59 -2.22
C ILE A 27 12.80 7.00 -3.33
N PRO A 28 14.07 7.36 -3.02
CA PRO A 28 15.08 7.58 -4.05
C PRO A 28 15.33 6.28 -4.82
N LEU A 29 15.38 6.36 -6.14
CA LEU A 29 15.85 5.29 -7.01
C LEU A 29 17.32 5.55 -7.30
N THR A 30 18.15 4.54 -7.11
CA THR A 30 19.56 4.54 -7.51
C THR A 30 19.74 3.70 -8.78
N ASP A 31 20.59 4.16 -9.68
CA ASP A 31 21.06 3.36 -10.82
C ASP A 31 22.07 2.28 -10.40
N GLU A 32 22.51 1.47 -11.35
CA GLU A 32 23.50 0.39 -11.12
C GLU A 32 24.86 0.93 -10.63
N ASN A 33 25.13 2.22 -10.81
CA ASN A 33 26.33 2.90 -10.35
C ASN A 33 26.15 3.58 -8.99
N GLY A 34 24.98 3.43 -8.36
CA GLY A 34 24.66 4.03 -7.06
C GLY A 34 24.32 5.52 -7.11
N ASN A 35 24.15 6.11 -8.30
CA ASN A 35 23.74 7.50 -8.45
C ASN A 35 22.21 7.62 -8.40
N LEU A 36 21.71 8.74 -7.89
CA LEU A 36 20.28 9.03 -7.85
C LEU A 36 19.72 9.16 -9.27
N SER A 37 18.90 8.19 -9.69
CA SER A 37 18.27 8.12 -11.02
C SER A 37 16.84 8.62 -11.04
N GLY A 38 16.24 8.85 -9.87
CA GLY A 38 14.91 9.43 -9.75
C GLY A 38 14.27 9.18 -8.39
N HIS A 39 12.95 9.30 -8.33
CA HIS A 39 12.18 8.96 -7.14
C HIS A 39 10.96 8.14 -7.49
N ARG A 40 10.68 7.12 -6.68
CA ARG A 40 9.42 6.39 -6.69
C ARG A 40 8.53 6.96 -5.58
N LEU A 41 7.39 7.50 -5.98
CA LEU A 41 6.34 7.87 -5.04
C LEU A 41 5.46 6.64 -4.75
N ALA A 42 5.04 6.49 -3.51
CA ALA A 42 4.08 5.47 -3.09
C ALA A 42 3.16 6.04 -2.01
N ARG A 43 1.88 5.70 -2.05
CA ARG A 43 0.90 5.97 -0.99
C ARG A 43 0.63 4.68 -0.24
N PHE A 44 0.84 4.70 1.06
CA PHE A 44 0.53 3.59 1.95
C PHE A 44 -0.74 3.89 2.72
N ILE A 45 -1.63 2.90 2.77
CA ILE A 45 -2.90 2.95 3.51
C ILE A 45 -2.82 1.87 4.60
N GLY A 46 -3.20 2.20 5.82
CA GLY A 46 -3.26 1.25 6.94
C GLY A 46 -4.63 1.30 7.60
N VAL A 47 -5.26 0.14 7.75
CA VAL A 47 -6.53 0.01 8.48
C VAL A 47 -6.37 -1.06 9.55
N ASP A 48 -6.55 -0.65 10.81
CA ASP A 48 -6.59 -1.54 11.95
C ASP A 48 -8.01 -2.09 12.16
N GLY A 49 -8.11 -3.39 12.40
CA GLY A 49 -9.34 -4.03 12.84
C GLY A 49 -9.10 -5.00 14.00
N PRO A 50 -10.14 -5.70 14.47
CA PRO A 50 -10.02 -6.60 15.62
C PRO A 50 -8.98 -7.70 15.40
N LYS A 51 -7.79 -7.51 15.99
CA LYS A 51 -6.63 -8.41 15.91
C LYS A 51 -6.05 -8.58 14.48
N TRP A 52 -6.36 -7.69 13.54
CA TRP A 52 -5.82 -7.71 12.17
C TRP A 52 -5.44 -6.30 11.71
N PHE A 53 -4.55 -6.24 10.72
CA PHE A 53 -4.14 -4.99 10.08
C PHE A 53 -4.11 -5.18 8.56
N LEU A 54 -4.84 -4.34 7.81
CA LEU A 54 -4.84 -4.33 6.35
C LEU A 54 -3.93 -3.20 5.87
N ARG A 55 -2.96 -3.55 5.01
CA ARG A 55 -2.02 -2.59 4.42
C ARG A 55 -2.19 -2.53 2.91
N GLY A 56 -2.47 -1.33 2.40
CA GLY A 56 -2.44 -1.01 0.97
C GLY A 56 -1.13 -0.32 0.57
N VAL A 57 -0.60 -0.63 -0.60
CA VAL A 57 0.49 0.12 -1.25
C VAL A 57 0.02 0.52 -2.64
N VAL A 58 -0.07 1.82 -2.88
CA VAL A 58 -0.59 2.42 -4.11
C VAL A 58 0.53 3.15 -4.82
N GLY A 59 0.66 2.92 -6.11
CA GLY A 59 1.65 3.58 -6.98
C GLY A 59 1.03 4.01 -8.31
N GLY A 60 1.84 4.64 -9.16
CA GLY A 60 1.44 5.01 -10.52
C GLY A 60 0.44 6.19 -10.56
N ALA A 61 -0.45 6.17 -11.55
CA ALA A 61 -1.37 7.28 -11.83
C ALA A 61 -2.29 7.64 -10.66
N ALA A 62 -2.61 6.69 -9.79
CA ALA A 62 -3.42 6.92 -8.58
C ALA A 62 -2.77 7.88 -7.56
N LEU A 63 -1.51 8.28 -7.77
CA LEU A 63 -0.85 9.30 -6.94
C LEU A 63 -1.07 10.73 -7.44
N THR A 64 -1.50 10.91 -8.68
CA THR A 64 -1.63 12.25 -9.31
C THR A 64 -2.97 12.48 -10.01
N ASP A 65 -3.67 11.42 -10.44
CA ASP A 65 -4.99 11.49 -11.05
C ASP A 65 -6.08 11.20 -10.01
N PRO A 66 -6.94 12.19 -9.66
CA PRO A 66 -8.02 12.01 -8.70
C PRO A 66 -9.02 10.91 -9.07
N ARG A 67 -9.25 10.63 -10.36
CA ARG A 67 -10.16 9.57 -10.79
C ARG A 67 -9.56 8.20 -10.52
N ALA A 68 -8.30 8.00 -10.92
CA ALA A 68 -7.58 6.76 -10.62
C ALA A 68 -7.41 6.55 -9.10
N ALA A 69 -7.24 7.63 -8.33
CA ALA A 69 -7.22 7.54 -6.87
C ALA A 69 -8.58 7.08 -6.31
N ALA A 70 -9.69 7.62 -6.80
CA ALA A 70 -11.04 7.23 -6.40
C ALA A 70 -11.32 5.74 -6.71
N ASP A 71 -10.95 5.26 -7.90
CA ASP A 71 -11.13 3.85 -8.27
C ASP A 71 -10.36 2.91 -7.32
N ILE A 72 -9.14 3.29 -6.91
CA ILE A 72 -8.35 2.54 -5.93
C ILE A 72 -8.98 2.61 -4.54
N ASP A 73 -9.50 3.77 -4.14
CA ASP A 73 -10.16 3.93 -2.84
C ASP A 73 -11.42 3.07 -2.75
N ASP A 74 -12.22 3.01 -3.81
CA ASP A 74 -13.41 2.17 -3.90
C ASP A 74 -13.06 0.67 -3.88
N LEU A 75 -12.01 0.28 -4.62
CA LEU A 75 -11.48 -1.10 -4.55
C LEU A 75 -11.04 -1.45 -3.13
N PHE A 76 -10.28 -0.58 -2.47
CA PHE A 76 -9.79 -0.84 -1.12
C PHE A 76 -10.95 -0.95 -0.11
N ARG A 77 -11.99 -0.13 -0.24
CA ARG A 77 -13.22 -0.20 0.58
C ARG A 77 -14.03 -1.48 0.36
N SER A 78 -13.92 -2.08 -0.82
CA SER A 78 -14.60 -3.35 -1.11
C SER A 78 -13.96 -4.57 -0.44
N VAL A 79 -12.76 -4.42 0.14
CA VAL A 79 -12.05 -5.52 0.80
C VAL A 79 -12.73 -5.90 2.11
N VAL A 80 -13.15 -7.16 2.19
CA VAL A 80 -13.72 -7.75 3.41
C VAL A 80 -12.68 -8.68 4.04
N VAL A 81 -12.36 -8.45 5.31
CA VAL A 81 -11.48 -9.32 6.09
C VAL A 81 -12.36 -10.29 6.89
N VAL A 82 -12.38 -11.55 6.48
CA VAL A 82 -13.01 -12.65 7.23
C VAL A 82 -11.91 -13.35 8.04
N ARG A 83 -12.12 -13.45 9.35
CA ARG A 83 -11.22 -14.16 10.25
C ARG A 83 -11.99 -15.27 10.95
N ASP A 84 -11.58 -16.51 10.72
CA ASP A 84 -12.11 -17.66 11.46
C ASP A 84 -11.57 -17.66 12.90
N ASP A 85 -12.19 -18.46 13.78
CA ASP A 85 -11.84 -18.53 15.21
C ASP A 85 -10.49 -19.22 15.50
N VAL A 86 -9.68 -19.47 14.45
CA VAL A 86 -8.39 -20.13 14.57
C VAL A 86 -7.33 -19.13 15.06
N PRO A 87 -6.63 -19.43 16.18
CA PRO A 87 -5.51 -18.62 16.62
C PRO A 87 -4.39 -18.66 15.56
N MET A 88 -4.01 -17.49 15.03
CA MET A 88 -2.85 -17.32 14.16
C MET A 88 -1.76 -16.57 14.91
N PRO A 89 -0.47 -16.94 14.74
CA PRO A 89 0.66 -16.21 15.29
C PRO A 89 0.65 -14.74 14.84
N PRO A 90 1.16 -13.81 15.67
CA PRO A 90 1.33 -12.43 15.24
C PRO A 90 2.25 -12.36 14.01
N LYS A 91 1.81 -11.65 12.97
CA LYS A 91 2.51 -11.38 11.67
C LYS A 91 2.26 -12.37 10.52
N ASP A 92 1.45 -13.39 10.69
CA ASP A 92 1.01 -14.19 9.54
C ASP A 92 0.04 -13.39 8.66
N LEU A 93 0.25 -13.45 7.34
CA LEU A 93 -0.62 -12.78 6.37
C LEU A 93 -1.95 -13.53 6.28
N LEU A 94 -3.07 -12.81 6.46
CA LEU A 94 -4.39 -13.37 6.19
C LEU A 94 -4.55 -13.62 4.68
N PRO A 95 -5.13 -14.76 4.26
CA PRO A 95 -5.34 -15.04 2.84
C PRO A 95 -6.29 -13.99 2.24
N LEU A 96 -5.79 -13.27 1.24
CA LEU A 96 -6.57 -12.27 0.51
C LEU A 96 -7.23 -12.92 -0.71
N THR A 97 -8.54 -12.80 -0.82
CA THR A 97 -9.27 -13.15 -2.04
C THR A 97 -9.68 -11.87 -2.74
N LEU A 98 -9.17 -11.66 -3.96
CA LEU A 98 -9.56 -10.51 -4.77
C LEU A 98 -10.97 -10.74 -5.36
N PRO A 99 -11.83 -9.71 -5.42
CA PRO A 99 -13.11 -9.81 -6.11
C PRO A 99 -12.88 -10.07 -7.61
N ALA A 100 -13.77 -10.85 -8.23
CA ALA A 100 -13.69 -11.13 -9.66
C ALA A 100 -13.82 -9.82 -10.46
N GLY A 101 -12.74 -9.41 -11.14
CA GLY A 101 -12.74 -8.23 -12.01
C GLY A 101 -11.45 -7.41 -12.06
N THR A 102 -10.50 -7.60 -11.14
CA THR A 102 -9.24 -6.83 -11.13
C THR A 102 -8.07 -7.69 -11.59
N VAL A 103 -7.71 -7.59 -12.86
CA VAL A 103 -6.46 -8.17 -13.40
C VAL A 103 -5.26 -7.30 -13.00
N ALA A 104 -4.42 -7.79 -12.10
CA ALA A 104 -3.04 -7.32 -12.04
C ALA A 104 -2.33 -7.87 -13.29
N GLN A 105 -1.87 -6.99 -14.19
CA GLN A 105 -0.97 -7.39 -15.27
C GLN A 105 0.47 -7.24 -14.76
N PRO A 106 1.22 -8.35 -14.54
CA PRO A 106 2.66 -8.27 -14.46
C PRO A 106 3.17 -8.23 -15.90
N ARG A 107 3.57 -7.05 -16.38
CA ARG A 107 4.44 -6.97 -17.56
C ARG A 107 5.85 -6.68 -17.05
N VAL A 108 6.60 -7.75 -16.81
CA VAL A 108 8.06 -7.67 -16.85
C VAL A 108 8.45 -7.64 -18.33
N SER A 109 9.22 -6.63 -18.72
CA SER A 109 10.02 -6.63 -19.95
C SER A 109 11.48 -6.69 -19.56
#